data_AF-A0A6P4C5J0-F1
#
_entry.id   AF-A0A6P4C5J0-F1
#
_cell.length_a   1.000
_cell.length_b   1.000
_cell.length_c   1.000
_cell.angle_alpha   90.00
_cell.angle_beta   90.00
_cell.angle_gamma   90.00
#
_symmetry.space_group_name_H-M   'P 1'
#
loop_
_entity.id
_entity.type
_entity.pdbx_description
1 polymer ?
#
loop_
_entity_poly.entity_id
_entity_poly.type
_entity_poly.pdbx_seq_one_letter_code
_entity_poly.pdbx_strand_id
1 'polypeptide(L)'
;MKLVVTGDTKRFYKVSVNESILWFQLCDEMVFNHDPPICADCWECGGPTRCGMECNALVSNNIGGYHVCTTLGRGSQIEVDVIDKKNPHTGVIVKMSSGGLKTNCSLAVSVLCDYNGVKEPYTLQRLGACNYATQLKHPSACAIVVNVHGGGLGWFGTLSIVVVCLFATYLLAGAAYRFFFLGIRGVDAIPNVDFWASLPRRIQIWFSSLVRRFKGPSEGYRSSYSPVNF
;
A
#
# COMPACT_ATOMS: atom_id res chain seq x y z
N MET A 1 3.94 -1.71 14.31
CA MET A 1 4.09 -0.26 14.03
C MET A 1 3.77 0.48 15.32
N LYS A 2 4.76 1.00 16.03
CA LYS A 2 4.58 1.66 17.33
C LYS A 2 4.37 3.15 17.06
N LEU A 3 3.14 3.62 17.17
CA LEU A 3 2.81 5.05 17.04
C LEU A 3 3.23 5.74 18.34
N VAL A 4 4.41 6.36 18.33
CA VAL A 4 4.87 7.25 19.40
C VAL A 4 4.67 8.67 18.89
N VAL A 5 3.66 9.37 19.41
CA VAL A 5 3.52 10.81 19.21
C VAL A 5 4.34 11.49 20.29
N THR A 6 5.50 12.01 19.88
CA THR A 6 6.32 12.91 20.68
C THR A 6 5.75 14.32 20.60
N GLY A 7 5.26 14.81 21.73
CA GLY A 7 4.87 16.21 21.97
C GLY A 7 4.09 16.30 23.28
N ASP A 8 4.76 16.72 24.35
CA ASP A 8 4.24 16.97 25.71
C ASP A 8 3.63 15.80 26.47
N THR A 9 4.47 15.01 27.18
CA THR A 9 4.18 14.25 28.43
C THR A 9 2.83 13.52 28.59
N LYS A 10 2.02 13.35 27.54
CA LYS A 10 0.64 12.85 27.58
C LYS A 10 0.50 11.77 26.51
N ARG A 11 0.11 10.58 26.95
CA ARG A 11 -0.04 9.37 26.11
C ARG A 11 -1.45 9.20 25.55
N PHE A 12 -2.17 10.29 25.30
CA PHE A 12 -3.56 10.24 24.82
C PHE A 12 -3.94 11.52 24.07
N TYR A 13 -4.92 11.41 23.18
CA TYR A 13 -5.56 12.55 22.53
C TYR A 13 -6.74 13.03 23.35
N LYS A 14 -6.92 14.34 23.43
CA LYS A 14 -8.07 15.00 24.08
C LYS A 14 -8.78 15.89 23.09
N VAL A 15 -10.09 15.75 22.99
CA VAL A 15 -10.96 16.57 22.13
C VAL A 15 -12.08 17.13 22.99
N SER A 16 -12.35 18.43 22.89
CA SER A 16 -13.42 19.10 23.64
C SER A 16 -14.36 19.78 22.66
N VAL A 17 -15.60 19.31 22.56
CA VAL A 17 -16.63 19.85 21.66
C VAL A 17 -17.98 19.82 22.38
N ASN A 18 -18.71 20.95 22.38
CA ASN A 18 -20.06 21.05 22.94
C ASN A 18 -20.18 20.51 24.37
N GLU A 19 -19.30 20.96 25.27
CA GLU A 19 -19.21 20.51 26.69
C GLU A 19 -18.94 19.01 26.89
N SER A 20 -18.65 18.30 25.81
CA SER A 20 -18.29 16.89 25.82
C SER A 20 -16.78 16.78 25.62
N ILE A 21 -16.14 15.97 26.45
CA ILE A 21 -14.70 15.75 26.39
C ILE A 21 -14.45 14.30 26.02
N LEU A 22 -13.75 14.08 24.91
CA LEU A 22 -13.33 12.77 24.45
C LEU A 22 -11.84 12.59 24.73
N TRP A 23 -11.50 11.46 25.35
CA TRP A 23 -10.14 10.98 25.49
C TRP A 23 -10.00 9.67 24.74
N PHE A 24 -8.94 9.52 23.95
CA PHE A 24 -8.67 8.26 23.29
C PHE A 24 -7.19 8.05 23.00
N GLN A 25 -6.83 6.77 22.86
CA GLN A 25 -5.51 6.29 22.49
C GLN A 25 -5.68 5.13 21.50
N LEU A 26 -4.93 5.15 20.40
CA LEU A 26 -5.18 4.24 19.27
C LEU A 26 -4.71 2.80 19.50
N CYS A 27 -3.60 2.60 20.21
CA CYS A 27 -2.92 1.29 20.27
C CYS A 27 -2.62 0.80 21.70
N ASP A 28 -2.93 1.60 22.72
CA ASP A 28 -2.65 1.31 24.12
C ASP A 28 -3.77 1.87 25.00
N GLU A 29 -3.78 1.48 26.27
CA GLU A 29 -4.63 2.09 27.30
C GLU A 29 -4.18 3.53 27.59
N MET A 30 -5.13 4.37 27.98
CA MET A 30 -4.81 5.74 28.36
C MET A 30 -4.15 5.77 29.74
N VAL A 31 -3.13 6.61 29.89
CA VAL A 31 -2.41 6.77 31.16
C VAL A 31 -2.52 8.21 31.64
N PHE A 32 -3.10 8.39 32.82
CA PHE A 32 -3.24 9.68 33.48
C PHE A 32 -2.23 9.77 34.63
N ASN A 33 -1.20 10.62 34.48
CA ASN A 33 -0.21 10.86 35.54
C ASN A 33 -0.69 11.91 36.55
N HIS A 34 -1.31 12.98 36.05
CA HIS A 34 -1.87 14.08 36.83
C HIS A 34 -3.28 14.34 36.31
N ASP A 35 -4.25 14.43 37.22
CA ASP A 35 -5.67 14.73 36.95
C ASP A 35 -6.42 13.68 36.10
N PRO A 36 -6.81 12.52 36.69
CA PRO A 36 -7.72 11.60 36.03
C PRO A 36 -9.11 12.24 35.80
N PRO A 37 -9.87 11.80 34.78
CA PRO A 37 -11.22 12.28 34.54
C PRO A 37 -12.12 12.02 35.75
N ILE A 38 -12.74 13.08 36.26
CA ILE A 38 -13.71 13.02 37.35
C ILE A 38 -15.11 13.02 36.72
N CYS A 39 -15.76 11.86 36.74
CA CYS A 39 -17.07 11.68 36.15
C CYS A 39 -17.83 10.53 36.81
N ALA A 40 -19.15 10.61 36.78
CA ALA A 40 -20.02 9.54 37.23
C ALA A 40 -20.03 8.36 36.24
N ASP A 41 -20.28 7.15 36.75
CA ASP A 41 -20.48 5.91 35.96
C ASP A 41 -19.25 5.35 35.20
N CYS A 42 -18.05 5.46 35.80
CA CYS A 42 -16.80 4.96 35.19
C CYS A 42 -16.45 3.49 35.55
N TRP A 43 -17.45 2.62 35.73
CA TRP A 43 -17.21 1.25 36.19
C TRP A 43 -16.47 0.37 35.18
N GLU A 44 -16.71 0.57 33.88
CA GLU A 44 -16.15 -0.28 32.82
C GLU A 44 -14.74 0.16 32.35
N CYS A 45 -14.20 1.25 32.90
CA CYS A 45 -12.90 1.80 32.51
C CYS A 45 -12.07 2.22 33.73
N GLY A 46 -11.72 1.26 34.60
CA GLY A 46 -10.83 1.50 35.75
C GLY A 46 -11.53 1.94 37.05
N GLY A 47 -12.86 2.08 37.04
CA GLY A 47 -13.63 2.36 38.24
C GLY A 47 -13.51 3.80 38.75
N PRO A 48 -14.06 4.09 39.94
CA PRO A 48 -14.16 5.46 40.47
C PRO A 48 -12.81 6.09 40.88
N THR A 49 -11.79 5.28 41.17
CA THR A 49 -10.47 5.77 41.62
C THR A 49 -9.47 5.95 40.47
N ARG A 50 -9.67 5.23 39.36
CA ARG A 50 -8.73 5.12 38.25
C ARG A 50 -9.43 5.22 36.89
N CYS A 51 -10.48 6.04 36.84
CA CYS A 51 -11.28 6.24 35.63
C CYS A 51 -10.41 6.64 34.44
N GLY A 52 -10.60 5.97 33.31
CA GLY A 52 -9.82 6.22 32.09
C GLY A 52 -8.59 5.34 31.92
N MET A 53 -8.14 4.58 32.94
CA MET A 53 -6.87 3.83 32.84
C MET A 53 -6.99 2.40 32.28
N GLU A 54 -8.20 1.81 32.25
CA GLU A 54 -8.40 0.42 31.74
C GLU A 54 -9.15 0.40 30.40
N CYS A 55 -9.22 1.54 29.72
CA CYS A 55 -9.81 1.65 28.40
C CYS A 55 -8.96 2.52 27.48
N ASN A 56 -9.17 2.36 26.18
CA ASN A 56 -8.46 3.12 25.16
C ASN A 56 -9.31 4.28 24.62
N ALA A 57 -10.62 4.34 24.90
CA ALA A 57 -11.46 5.45 24.53
C ALA A 57 -12.60 5.70 25.54
N LEU A 58 -12.76 6.96 25.94
CA LEU A 58 -13.71 7.43 26.95
C LEU A 58 -14.29 8.77 26.52
N VAL A 59 -15.61 8.95 26.67
CA VAL A 59 -16.26 10.25 26.52
C VAL A 59 -16.90 10.68 27.83
N SER A 60 -16.77 11.95 28.18
CA SER A 60 -17.51 12.62 29.25
C SER A 60 -18.50 13.58 28.63
N ASN A 61 -19.78 13.39 28.94
CA ASN A 61 -20.87 14.27 28.54
C ASN A 61 -21.39 15.02 29.77
N ASN A 62 -21.61 16.32 29.64
CA ASN A 62 -22.29 17.10 30.68
C ASN A 62 -23.80 16.86 30.60
N ILE A 63 -24.39 16.29 31.65
CA ILE A 63 -25.84 16.09 31.76
C ILE A 63 -26.30 16.81 33.02
N GLY A 64 -27.01 17.93 32.88
CA GLY A 64 -27.60 18.63 34.02
C GLY A 64 -26.61 19.19 35.03
N GLY A 65 -25.38 19.53 34.62
CA GLY A 65 -24.36 20.14 35.47
C GLY A 65 -23.36 19.17 36.10
N TYR A 66 -23.44 17.88 35.77
CA TYR A 66 -22.44 16.88 36.16
C TYR A 66 -21.95 16.08 34.95
N HIS A 67 -20.67 15.68 35.01
CA HIS A 67 -20.02 14.91 33.96
C HIS A 67 -20.30 13.42 34.13
N VAL A 68 -20.90 12.80 33.12
CA VAL A 68 -21.12 11.35 33.04
C VAL A 68 -20.16 10.75 32.01
N CYS A 69 -19.42 9.72 32.43
CA CYS A 69 -18.50 9.01 31.57
C CYS A 69 -19.15 7.82 30.89
N THR A 70 -18.76 7.59 29.65
CA THR A 70 -19.17 6.43 28.87
C THR A 70 -17.96 5.86 28.16
N THR A 71 -17.69 4.58 28.39
CA THR A 71 -16.61 3.84 27.72
C THR A 71 -16.99 3.60 26.26
N LEU A 72 -16.14 4.04 25.33
CA LEU A 72 -16.38 3.88 23.89
C LEU A 72 -15.57 2.74 23.28
N GLY A 73 -14.45 2.39 23.90
CA GLY A 73 -13.52 1.40 23.37
C GLY A 73 -12.76 0.72 24.49
N ARG A 74 -12.49 -0.57 24.32
CA ARG A 74 -11.54 -1.32 25.14
C ARG A 74 -10.34 -1.71 24.29
N GLY A 75 -9.15 -1.81 24.90
CA GLY A 75 -7.90 -2.12 24.20
C GLY A 75 -7.91 -3.44 23.40
N SER A 76 -8.82 -4.37 23.73
CA SER A 76 -8.95 -5.67 23.08
C SER A 76 -9.81 -5.68 21.81
N GLN A 77 -10.61 -4.64 21.55
CA GLN A 77 -11.56 -4.60 20.42
C GLN A 77 -11.27 -3.42 19.49
N ILE A 78 -10.15 -3.51 18.76
CA ILE A 78 -9.68 -2.51 17.82
C ILE A 78 -9.65 -3.13 16.42
N GLU A 79 -10.42 -2.55 15.49
CA GLU A 79 -10.43 -2.92 14.07
C GLU A 79 -9.81 -1.77 13.26
N VAL A 80 -8.87 -2.09 12.36
CA VAL A 80 -8.18 -1.11 11.52
C VAL A 80 -8.50 -1.40 10.07
N ASP A 81 -9.16 -0.45 9.42
CA ASP A 81 -9.54 -0.50 8.00
C ASP A 81 -8.89 0.64 7.22
N VAL A 82 -8.83 0.48 5.89
CA VAL A 82 -8.43 1.57 4.98
C VAL A 82 -9.66 2.41 4.65
N ILE A 83 -9.52 3.75 4.68
CA ILE A 83 -10.64 4.67 4.40
C ILE A 83 -11.19 4.47 2.99
N ASP A 84 -10.29 4.40 2.01
CA ASP A 84 -10.64 4.15 0.61
C ASP A 84 -9.74 3.05 0.04
N LYS A 85 -10.35 1.90 -0.32
CA LYS A 85 -9.64 0.79 -0.97
C LYS A 85 -9.10 1.16 -2.35
N LYS A 86 -9.72 2.13 -3.04
CA LYS A 86 -9.26 2.62 -4.34
C LYS A 86 -8.07 3.57 -4.18
N ASN A 87 -8.04 4.34 -3.09
CA ASN A 87 -7.00 5.32 -2.79
C ASN A 87 -6.43 5.09 -1.38
N PRO A 88 -5.52 4.11 -1.21
CA PRO A 88 -4.96 3.80 0.11
C PRO A 88 -4.12 4.94 0.72
N HIS A 89 -3.75 5.94 -0.08
CA HIS A 89 -3.02 7.12 0.38
C HIS A 89 -3.87 8.12 1.18
N THR A 90 -5.21 7.99 1.15
CA THR A 90 -6.11 8.91 1.88
C THR A 90 -5.96 8.76 3.40
N GLY A 91 -5.75 7.54 3.89
CA GLY A 91 -5.54 7.26 5.31
C GLY A 91 -6.22 5.98 5.79
N VAL A 92 -6.23 5.80 7.11
CA VAL A 92 -6.77 4.62 7.79
C VAL A 92 -7.87 5.03 8.76
N ILE A 93 -8.84 4.15 8.97
CA ILE A 93 -9.89 4.30 9.97
C ILE A 93 -9.71 3.25 11.04
N VAL A 94 -9.63 3.70 12.29
CA VAL A 94 -9.51 2.83 13.47
C VAL A 94 -10.85 2.83 14.17
N LYS A 95 -11.51 1.68 14.24
CA LYS A 95 -12.76 1.49 14.97
C LYS A 95 -12.45 0.82 16.29
N MET A 96 -13.02 1.37 17.36
CA MET A 96 -12.97 0.81 18.70
C MET A 96 -14.39 0.53 19.16
N SER A 97 -14.56 -0.52 19.95
CA SER A 97 -15.83 -0.86 20.56
C SER A 97 -15.64 -1.23 22.03
N SER A 98 -16.61 -0.87 22.88
CA SER A 98 -16.52 -1.16 24.32
C SER A 98 -16.90 -2.60 24.65
N GLY A 99 -17.71 -3.24 23.80
CA GLY A 99 -18.21 -4.61 24.01
C GLY A 99 -18.95 -4.80 25.34
N GLY A 100 -19.41 -3.71 25.98
CA GLY A 100 -20.02 -3.70 27.31
C GLY A 100 -21.45 -4.23 27.35
N LEU A 101 -21.93 -4.59 28.55
CA LEU A 101 -23.22 -5.27 28.74
C LEU A 101 -24.47 -4.39 28.53
N LYS A 102 -24.35 -3.06 28.64
CA LYS A 102 -25.49 -2.14 28.66
C LYS A 102 -25.79 -1.52 27.29
N THR A 103 -24.76 -1.09 26.56
CA THR A 103 -24.87 -0.52 25.20
C THR A 103 -23.56 -0.70 24.45
N ASN A 104 -23.61 -1.23 23.23
CA ASN A 104 -22.45 -1.32 22.35
C ASN A 104 -22.10 0.07 21.80
N CYS A 105 -21.25 0.78 22.52
CA CYS A 105 -20.70 2.05 22.08
C CYS A 105 -19.50 1.82 21.17
N SER A 106 -19.35 2.68 20.15
CA SER A 106 -18.22 2.61 19.24
C SER A 106 -17.63 3.99 18.94
N LEU A 107 -16.31 4.01 18.77
CA LEU A 107 -15.56 5.19 18.33
C LEU A 107 -14.85 4.87 17.01
N ALA A 108 -15.10 5.69 15.99
CA ALA A 108 -14.41 5.62 14.71
C ALA A 108 -13.46 6.81 14.56
N VAL A 109 -12.15 6.54 14.52
CA VAL A 109 -11.11 7.55 14.35
C VAL A 109 -10.58 7.47 12.92
N SER A 110 -10.90 8.46 12.08
CA SER A 110 -10.30 8.55 10.75
C SER A 110 -8.98 9.31 10.82
N VAL A 111 -7.88 8.59 10.59
CA VAL A 111 -6.53 9.11 10.55
C VAL A 111 -6.19 9.43 9.10
N LEU A 112 -6.25 10.70 8.74
CA LEU A 112 -5.98 11.19 7.40
C LEU A 112 -4.47 11.42 7.21
N CYS A 113 -3.97 11.12 6.02
CA CYS A 113 -2.59 11.40 5.63
C CYS A 113 -2.39 12.92 5.47
N ASP A 114 -1.45 13.49 6.23
CA ASP A 114 -0.94 14.85 6.02
C ASP A 114 0.58 14.85 6.28
N TYR A 115 1.36 15.15 5.25
CA TYR A 115 2.82 15.25 5.34
C TYR A 115 3.28 16.51 6.09
N ASN A 116 2.42 17.52 6.26
CA ASN A 116 2.78 18.83 6.81
C ASN A 116 2.84 18.85 8.36
N GLY A 117 2.66 17.71 9.02
CA GLY A 117 2.77 17.57 10.48
C GLY A 117 1.53 16.97 11.14
N VAL A 118 1.60 16.79 12.45
CA VAL A 118 0.48 16.29 13.26
C VAL A 118 -0.49 17.44 13.51
N LYS A 119 -1.75 17.27 13.11
CA LYS A 119 -2.83 18.17 13.55
C LYS A 119 -3.72 17.42 14.52
N GLU A 120 -3.92 18.03 15.67
CA GLU A 120 -4.80 17.50 16.71
C GLU A 120 -6.22 17.24 16.17
N PRO A 121 -6.93 16.27 16.76
CA PRO A 121 -8.29 15.96 16.34
C PRO A 121 -9.20 17.18 16.56
N TYR A 122 -9.75 17.69 15.46
CA TYR A 122 -10.48 18.97 15.42
C TYR A 122 -12.01 18.77 15.29
N THR A 123 -12.45 17.53 15.09
CA THR A 123 -13.87 17.20 14.90
C THR A 123 -14.30 16.10 15.86
N LEU A 124 -15.49 16.28 16.44
CA LEU A 124 -16.20 15.25 17.16
C LEU A 124 -17.63 15.23 16.63
N GLN A 125 -17.97 14.16 15.91
CA GLN A 125 -19.29 13.96 15.33
C GLN A 125 -19.97 12.78 16.00
N ARG A 126 -21.20 12.97 16.46
CA ARG A 126 -22.02 11.89 17.02
C ARG A 126 -22.87 11.30 15.89
N LEU A 127 -22.59 10.06 15.51
CA LEU A 127 -23.24 9.34 14.40
C LEU A 127 -24.50 8.58 14.85
N GLY A 128 -24.78 8.51 16.15
CA GLY A 128 -25.97 7.85 16.70
C GLY A 128 -26.08 7.99 18.22
N ALA A 129 -26.83 7.09 18.86
CA ALA A 129 -27.02 7.13 20.32
C ALA A 129 -25.69 6.99 21.09
N CYS A 130 -24.80 6.09 20.68
CA CYS A 130 -23.49 5.89 21.31
C CYS A 130 -22.33 5.64 20.31
N ASN A 131 -22.47 6.17 19.10
CA ASN A 131 -21.45 6.08 18.05
C ASN A 131 -20.82 7.45 17.84
N TYR A 132 -19.51 7.53 17.99
CA TYR A 132 -18.74 8.76 17.83
C TYR A 132 -17.74 8.61 16.70
N ALA A 133 -17.49 9.69 15.97
CA ALA A 133 -16.48 9.77 14.95
C ALA A 133 -15.62 11.01 15.16
N THR A 134 -14.32 10.85 14.96
CA THR A 134 -13.36 11.95 15.04
C THR A 134 -12.33 11.81 13.93
N GLN A 135 -11.85 12.95 13.44
CA GLN A 135 -10.83 13.00 12.40
C GLN A 135 -9.55 13.61 12.96
N LEU A 136 -8.43 12.97 12.67
CA LEU A 136 -7.10 13.47 13.00
C LEU A 136 -6.18 13.37 11.79
N LYS A 137 -5.19 14.25 11.69
CA LYS A 137 -4.22 14.23 10.59
C LYS A 137 -2.85 13.86 11.13
N HIS A 138 -2.25 12.83 10.55
CA HIS A 138 -0.96 12.33 11.01
C HIS A 138 -0.10 11.83 9.84
N PRO A 139 1.20 12.15 9.80
CA PRO A 139 2.10 11.73 8.71
C PRO A 139 2.25 10.21 8.63
N SER A 140 2.14 9.49 9.76
CA SER A 140 2.19 8.01 9.77
C SER A 140 0.95 7.33 9.19
N ALA A 141 -0.11 8.07 8.87
CA ALA A 141 -1.29 7.53 8.19
C ALA A 141 -1.07 7.38 6.67
N CYS A 142 -0.01 8.01 6.14
CA CYS A 142 0.31 7.95 4.73
C CYS A 142 0.83 6.56 4.37
N ALA A 143 0.11 5.87 3.49
CA ALA A 143 0.52 4.58 2.97
C ALA A 143 1.83 4.74 2.17
N ILE A 144 2.89 4.06 2.63
CA ILE A 144 4.11 3.87 1.88
C ILE A 144 3.96 2.60 1.03
N VAL A 145 4.13 2.73 -0.28
CA VAL A 145 4.20 1.59 -1.19
C VAL A 145 5.52 0.86 -0.97
N VAL A 146 5.52 -0.12 -0.06
CA VAL A 146 6.74 -0.89 0.30
C VAL A 146 7.06 -2.03 -0.66
N ASN A 147 6.17 -2.40 -1.58
CA ASN A 147 6.49 -3.47 -2.52
C ASN A 147 5.60 -3.45 -3.77
N VAL A 148 6.17 -3.12 -4.93
CA VAL A 148 5.65 -3.58 -6.21
C VAL A 148 6.16 -5.00 -6.38
N HIS A 149 5.52 -5.97 -5.70
CA HIS A 149 5.83 -7.38 -5.90
C HIS A 149 5.23 -7.85 -7.22
N GLY A 150 5.90 -7.48 -8.32
CA GLY A 150 5.43 -7.75 -9.69
C GLY A 150 6.57 -7.89 -10.70
N GLY A 151 7.78 -8.16 -10.26
CA GLY A 151 8.97 -8.32 -11.11
C GLY A 151 9.32 -9.77 -11.41
N GLY A 152 8.34 -10.64 -11.69
CA GLY A 152 8.63 -11.94 -12.28
C GLY A 152 9.05 -11.77 -13.75
N LEU A 153 10.06 -12.51 -14.22
CA LEU A 153 10.30 -12.67 -15.65
C LEU A 153 8.98 -13.11 -16.29
N GLY A 154 8.36 -12.24 -17.09
CA GLY A 154 7.09 -12.55 -17.73
C GLY A 154 7.19 -13.81 -18.59
N TRP A 155 6.06 -14.34 -19.02
CA TRP A 155 5.97 -15.53 -19.88
C TRP A 155 7.01 -15.54 -21.03
N PHE A 156 7.23 -14.38 -21.66
CA PHE A 156 8.24 -14.22 -22.71
C PHE A 156 9.68 -14.41 -22.22
N GLY A 157 9.99 -13.95 -21.02
CA GLY A 157 11.29 -14.15 -20.37
C GLY A 157 11.55 -15.62 -20.04
N THR A 158 10.56 -16.31 -19.46
CA THR A 158 10.67 -17.75 -19.18
C THR A 158 10.84 -18.56 -20.46
N LEU A 159 10.03 -18.29 -21.49
CA LEU A 159 10.17 -18.96 -22.80
C LEU A 159 11.53 -18.69 -23.46
N SER A 160 12.02 -17.45 -23.41
CA SER A 160 13.31 -17.10 -23.99
C SER A 160 14.45 -17.87 -23.33
N ILE A 161 14.41 -18.03 -22.00
CA ILE A 161 15.40 -18.81 -21.25
C ILE A 161 15.36 -20.29 -21.67
N VAL A 162 14.18 -20.89 -21.75
CA VAL A 162 14.03 -22.31 -22.16
C VAL A 162 14.59 -22.54 -23.56
N VAL A 163 14.30 -21.65 -24.52
CA VAL A 163 14.81 -21.75 -25.89
C VAL A 163 16.34 -21.65 -25.93
N VAL A 164 16.94 -20.71 -25.20
CA VAL A 164 18.40 -20.56 -25.13
C VAL A 164 19.05 -21.79 -24.51
N CYS A 165 18.47 -22.37 -23.46
CA CYS A 165 18.98 -23.58 -22.83
C CYS A 165 18.95 -24.79 -23.78
N LEU A 166 17.84 -25.02 -24.48
CA LEU A 166 17.73 -26.10 -25.47
C LEU A 166 18.70 -25.93 -26.63
N PHE A 167 18.91 -24.68 -27.06
CA PHE A 167 19.87 -24.37 -28.11
C PHE A 167 21.31 -24.64 -27.66
N ALA A 168 21.68 -24.23 -26.44
CA ALA A 168 23.01 -24.47 -25.88
C ALA A 168 23.30 -25.97 -25.73
N THR A 169 22.34 -26.76 -25.23
CA THR A 169 22.52 -28.21 -25.08
C THR A 169 22.64 -28.91 -26.44
N TYR A 170 21.87 -28.50 -27.44
CA TYR A 170 21.97 -29.01 -28.81
C TYR A 170 23.35 -28.76 -29.42
N LEU A 171 23.88 -27.53 -29.30
CA LEU A 171 25.19 -27.19 -29.83
C LEU A 171 26.32 -27.95 -29.11
N LEU A 172 26.28 -28.01 -27.78
CA LEU A 172 27.32 -28.68 -26.98
C LEU A 172 27.32 -30.19 -27.22
N ALA A 173 26.17 -30.84 -27.18
CA ALA A 173 26.06 -32.29 -27.39
C ALA A 173 26.42 -32.68 -28.84
N GLY A 174 25.94 -31.91 -29.82
CA GLY A 174 26.24 -32.17 -31.22
C GLY A 174 27.71 -31.91 -31.60
N ALA A 175 28.33 -30.88 -31.02
CA ALA A 175 29.75 -30.62 -31.20
C ALA A 175 30.62 -31.71 -30.54
N ALA A 176 30.29 -32.12 -29.30
CA ALA A 176 30.99 -33.21 -28.63
C ALA A 176 30.89 -34.52 -29.42
N TYR A 177 29.69 -34.86 -29.90
CA TYR A 177 29.50 -36.07 -30.71
C TYR A 177 30.36 -36.06 -31.98
N ARG A 178 30.37 -34.95 -32.73
CA ARG A 178 31.16 -34.82 -33.97
C ARG A 178 32.66 -34.75 -33.73
N PHE A 179 33.08 -34.15 -32.62
CA PHE A 179 34.48 -34.05 -32.26
C PHE A 179 35.07 -35.39 -31.80
N PHE A 180 34.37 -36.13 -30.95
CA PHE A 180 34.86 -37.39 -30.38
C PHE A 180 34.62 -38.60 -31.27
N PHE A 181 33.45 -38.72 -31.91
CA PHE A 181 33.11 -39.92 -32.70
C PHE A 181 33.45 -39.80 -34.19
N LEU A 182 33.46 -38.60 -34.76
CA LEU A 182 33.74 -38.37 -36.19
C LEU A 182 35.12 -37.74 -36.44
N GLY A 183 35.83 -37.31 -35.40
CA GLY A 183 37.19 -36.77 -35.49
C GLY A 183 37.32 -35.46 -36.27
N ILE A 184 36.20 -34.79 -36.57
CA ILE A 184 36.17 -33.56 -37.36
C ILE A 184 36.64 -32.40 -36.48
N ARG A 185 37.62 -31.63 -36.98
CA ARG A 185 38.22 -30.49 -36.27
C ARG A 185 37.98 -29.20 -37.03
N GLY A 186 37.74 -28.12 -36.30
CA GLY A 186 37.48 -26.80 -36.88
C GLY A 186 36.00 -26.39 -36.80
N VAL A 187 35.62 -25.38 -37.59
CA VAL A 187 34.29 -24.76 -37.55
C VAL A 187 33.18 -25.75 -37.93
N ASP A 188 33.51 -26.80 -38.67
CA ASP A 188 32.57 -27.85 -39.12
C ASP A 188 32.16 -28.82 -38.00
N ALA A 189 32.79 -28.75 -36.82
CA ALA A 189 32.38 -29.53 -35.65
C ALA A 189 31.00 -29.10 -35.12
N ILE A 190 30.58 -27.86 -35.37
CA ILE A 190 29.29 -27.35 -34.93
C ILE A 190 28.18 -27.91 -35.84
N PRO A 191 27.07 -28.44 -35.28
CA PRO A 191 25.94 -28.91 -36.07
C PRO A 191 25.27 -27.77 -36.85
N ASN A 192 25.11 -27.95 -38.16
CA ASN A 192 24.34 -27.07 -39.05
C ASN A 192 24.82 -25.60 -39.07
N VAL A 193 26.12 -25.37 -39.04
CA VAL A 193 26.74 -24.02 -39.01
C VAL A 193 26.25 -23.08 -40.11
N ASP A 194 26.09 -23.58 -41.33
CA ASP A 194 25.67 -22.74 -42.46
C ASP A 194 24.26 -22.17 -42.25
N PHE A 195 23.39 -22.94 -41.59
CA PHE A 195 22.05 -22.49 -41.23
C PHE A 195 22.14 -21.39 -40.15
N TRP A 196 22.90 -21.61 -39.08
CA TRP A 196 23.05 -20.64 -37.98
C TRP A 196 23.77 -19.36 -38.40
N ALA A 197 24.76 -19.45 -39.28
CA ALA A 197 25.46 -18.29 -39.84
C ALA A 197 24.55 -17.43 -40.74
N SER A 198 23.55 -18.04 -41.39
CA SER A 198 22.59 -17.34 -42.25
C SER A 198 21.46 -16.63 -41.48
N LEU A 199 21.23 -17.02 -40.22
CA LEU A 199 20.09 -16.61 -39.40
C LEU A 199 20.08 -15.12 -39.04
N PRO A 200 21.20 -14.49 -38.61
CA PRO A 200 21.25 -13.05 -38.31
C PRO A 200 20.83 -12.19 -39.50
N ARG A 201 21.28 -12.56 -40.71
CA ARG A 201 20.96 -11.85 -41.95
C ARG A 201 19.47 -11.95 -42.29
N ARG A 202 18.86 -13.11 -42.06
CA ARG A 202 17.42 -13.30 -42.25
C ARG A 202 16.62 -12.45 -41.26
N ILE A 203 16.96 -12.47 -39.97
CA ILE A 203 16.27 -11.70 -38.93
C ILE A 203 16.33 -10.19 -39.22
N GLN A 204 17.48 -9.68 -39.68
CA GLN A 204 17.62 -8.28 -40.10
C GLN A 204 16.67 -7.89 -41.24
N ILE A 205 16.46 -8.78 -42.22
CA ILE A 205 15.52 -8.56 -43.33
C ILE A 205 14.07 -8.52 -42.81
N TRP A 206 13.70 -9.42 -41.91
CA TRP A 206 12.36 -9.43 -41.31
C TRP A 206 12.10 -8.18 -40.46
N PHE A 207 13.05 -7.76 -39.62
CA PHE A 207 12.93 -6.54 -38.82
C PHE A 207 12.91 -5.28 -39.67
N SER A 208 13.77 -5.17 -40.69
CA SER A 208 13.75 -4.00 -41.58
C SER A 208 12.45 -3.90 -42.39
N SER A 209 11.86 -5.04 -42.79
CA SER A 209 10.54 -5.09 -43.42
C SER A 209 9.42 -4.68 -42.46
N LEU A 210 9.42 -5.20 -41.23
CA LEU A 210 8.48 -4.82 -40.18
C LEU A 210 8.59 -3.33 -39.83
N VAL A 211 9.81 -2.82 -39.61
CA VAL A 211 10.07 -1.40 -39.33
C VAL A 211 9.62 -0.52 -40.49
N ARG A 212 9.86 -0.92 -41.76
CA ARG A 212 9.33 -0.19 -42.93
C ARG A 212 7.80 -0.20 -42.98
N ARG A 213 7.16 -1.29 -42.57
CA ARG A 213 5.70 -1.40 -42.53
C ARG A 213 5.06 -0.58 -41.40
N PHE A 214 5.74 -0.47 -40.26
CA PHE A 214 5.32 0.37 -39.13
C PHE A 214 5.67 1.85 -39.30
N LYS A 215 6.73 2.18 -40.05
CA LYS A 215 7.16 3.56 -40.30
C LYS A 215 6.34 4.28 -41.40
N GLY A 216 5.45 3.56 -42.09
CA GLY A 216 4.64 4.11 -43.19
C GLY A 216 5.50 4.48 -44.42
N PRO A 217 4.89 4.72 -45.59
CA PRO A 217 5.61 5.24 -46.74
C PRO A 217 6.13 6.63 -46.38
N SER A 218 7.45 6.81 -46.35
CA SER A 218 8.02 8.15 -46.44
C SER A 218 7.70 8.68 -47.83
N GLU A 219 6.70 9.56 -47.89
CA GLU A 219 6.34 10.36 -49.04
C GLU A 219 7.57 11.18 -49.46
N GLY A 220 8.26 10.70 -50.49
CA GLY A 220 9.53 11.23 -50.95
C GLY A 220 9.87 10.76 -52.36
N TYR A 221 8.85 10.61 -53.22
CA TYR A 221 9.04 10.42 -54.65
C TYR A 221 8.85 11.78 -55.34
N ARG A 222 9.91 12.58 -55.40
CA ARG A 222 9.96 13.73 -56.32
C ARG A 222 10.53 13.23 -57.64
N SER A 223 9.66 12.66 -58.47
CA SER A 223 9.99 12.39 -59.87
C SER A 223 10.04 13.71 -60.63
N SER A 224 11.23 14.14 -61.01
CA SER A 224 11.40 15.17 -62.03
C SER A 224 11.04 14.56 -63.39
N TYR A 225 9.81 14.75 -63.84
CA TYR A 225 9.49 14.65 -65.26
C TYR A 225 10.18 15.80 -66.00
N SER A 226 11.04 15.49 -66.96
CA SER A 226 11.44 16.46 -67.99
C SER A 226 10.29 16.59 -68.99
N PRO A 227 9.85 17.82 -69.35
CA PRO A 227 8.88 17.97 -70.42
C PRO A 227 9.57 17.68 -71.75
N VAL A 228 9.05 16.69 -72.48
CA VAL A 228 9.34 16.48 -73.89
C VAL A 228 8.71 17.63 -74.68
N ASN A 229 9.54 18.48 -75.28
CA ASN A 229 9.12 19.43 -76.30
C ASN A 229 8.99 18.70 -77.65
N PHE A 230 7.88 18.94 -78.33
CA PHE A 230 7.69 18.63 -79.75
C PHE A 230 8.52 19.57 -80.63
#